data_AF-A0A3N5X4T8-F1
#
_entry.id   AF-A0A3N5X4T8-F1
#
_cell.length_a   1.000
_cell.length_b   1.000
_cell.length_c   1.000
_cell.angle_alpha   90.00
_cell.angle_beta   90.00
_cell.angle_gamma   90.00
#
_symmetry.space_group_name_H-M   'P 1'
#
loop_
_entity.id
_entity.type
_entity.pdbx_description
1 polymer ?
#
loop_
_entity_poly.entity_id
_entity_poly.type
_entity_poly.pdbx_seq_one_letter_code
_entity_poly.pdbx_strand_id
1 'polypeptide(L)'
;MMRERTRKTAILASLLLLVVGVSACRNGMRDGAKLKPLEKTQFFPDGRSQRPFVDGTVPRGLAAVDENQVYLQTGKVNGQLGDTMPYPLTADVLKRGQERFEIYCTPCHDRLGNGQGMIVQRGLARPPSYHIDRLRQAPLGHFVDVMTHGFGAMYSYAYRVPPRDRWAIAAYIRVLQLSQGTTVADVPEQELQKLEEIEE
;
A
#
# COMPACT_ATOMS: atom_id res chain seq x y z
N MET A 1 62.25 -10.57 -38.76
CA MET A 1 61.25 -11.57 -39.17
C MET A 1 60.63 -12.37 -38.02
N MET A 2 61.39 -13.06 -37.14
CA MET A 2 60.80 -13.91 -36.07
C MET A 2 59.92 -13.14 -35.05
N ARG A 3 60.34 -11.94 -34.61
CA ARG A 3 59.62 -11.12 -33.61
C ARG A 3 58.29 -10.55 -34.10
N GLU A 4 58.14 -10.38 -35.40
CA GLU A 4 56.91 -9.88 -36.03
C GLU A 4 55.90 -11.02 -36.23
N ARG A 5 56.41 -12.22 -36.53
CA ARG A 5 55.61 -13.45 -36.64
C ARG A 5 55.01 -13.84 -35.29
N THR A 6 55.78 -13.76 -34.20
CA THR A 6 55.28 -14.03 -32.83
C THR A 6 54.29 -12.99 -32.32
N ARG A 7 54.44 -11.70 -32.67
CA ARG A 7 53.43 -10.67 -32.36
C ARG A 7 52.11 -10.91 -33.10
N LYS A 8 52.17 -11.25 -34.40
CA LYS A 8 50.97 -11.55 -35.20
C LYS A 8 50.23 -12.78 -34.68
N THR A 9 50.95 -13.84 -34.27
CA THR A 9 50.31 -15.04 -33.67
C THR A 9 49.71 -14.76 -32.29
N ALA A 10 50.35 -13.94 -31.46
CA ALA A 10 49.80 -13.58 -30.15
C ALA A 10 48.51 -12.75 -30.28
N ILE A 11 48.47 -11.78 -31.20
CA ILE A 11 47.26 -10.99 -31.48
C ILE A 11 46.13 -11.88 -32.00
N LEU A 12 46.43 -12.81 -32.93
CA LEU A 12 45.44 -13.75 -33.44
C LEU A 12 44.88 -14.66 -32.33
N ALA A 13 45.74 -15.17 -31.45
CA ALA A 13 45.33 -16.01 -30.32
C ALA A 13 44.46 -15.25 -29.32
N SER A 14 44.82 -14.00 -28.99
CA SER A 14 44.02 -13.13 -28.12
C SER A 14 42.65 -12.80 -28.73
N LEU A 15 42.58 -12.53 -30.04
CA LEU A 15 41.32 -12.32 -30.76
C LEU A 15 40.46 -13.59 -30.76
N LEU A 16 41.05 -14.76 -30.98
CA LEU A 16 40.34 -16.03 -30.95
C LEU A 16 39.77 -16.33 -29.55
N LEU A 17 40.55 -16.09 -28.50
CA LEU A 17 40.11 -16.21 -27.10
C LEU A 17 38.97 -15.25 -26.76
N LEU A 18 39.01 -14.01 -27.26
CA LEU A 18 37.95 -13.03 -27.07
C LEU A 18 36.64 -13.49 -27.74
N VAL A 19 36.71 -13.99 -28.97
CA VAL A 19 35.54 -14.49 -29.71
C VAL A 19 34.91 -15.71 -29.02
N VAL A 20 35.73 -16.64 -28.50
CA VAL A 20 35.25 -17.80 -27.73
C VAL A 20 34.64 -17.36 -26.39
N GLY A 21 35.25 -16.38 -25.72
CA GLY A 21 34.75 -15.82 -24.46
C GLY A 21 33.37 -15.15 -24.61
N VAL A 22 33.14 -14.41 -25.71
CA VAL A 22 31.85 -13.74 -25.96
C VAL A 22 30.76 -14.73 -26.40
N SER A 23 31.13 -15.81 -27.10
CA SER A 23 30.17 -16.85 -27.53
C SER A 23 29.77 -17.83 -26.42
N ALA A 24 30.52 -17.88 -25.31
CA ALA A 24 30.13 -18.63 -24.11
C ALA A 24 28.99 -17.97 -23.32
N CYS A 25 28.66 -16.70 -23.59
CA CYS A 25 27.49 -16.02 -23.00
C CYS A 25 26.18 -16.53 -23.63
N ARG A 26 25.73 -17.73 -23.27
CA ARG A 26 24.49 -18.31 -23.78
C ARG A 26 23.29 -17.87 -22.92
N ASN A 27 22.27 -17.27 -23.54
CA ASN A 27 21.02 -16.85 -22.88
C ASN A 27 20.04 -18.01 -22.62
N GLY A 28 20.50 -19.26 -22.62
CA GLY A 28 19.67 -20.46 -22.85
C GLY A 28 18.49 -20.68 -21.88
N MET A 29 18.46 -19.98 -20.74
CA MET A 29 17.34 -20.02 -19.79
C MET A 29 17.05 -18.65 -19.13
N ARG A 30 17.61 -17.55 -19.63
CA ARG A 30 17.31 -16.21 -19.09
C ARG A 30 15.84 -15.83 -19.38
N ASP A 31 15.44 -16.10 -20.61
CA ASP A 31 14.07 -15.92 -21.11
C ASP A 31 13.49 -17.30 -21.44
N GLY A 32 12.55 -17.75 -20.62
CA GLY A 32 11.83 -19.00 -20.84
C GLY A 32 10.56 -18.78 -21.64
N ALA A 33 10.00 -19.84 -22.23
CA ALA A 33 8.78 -19.76 -23.04
C ALA A 33 7.48 -19.53 -22.25
N LYS A 34 7.55 -19.34 -20.92
CA LYS A 34 6.39 -19.09 -20.06
C LYS A 34 6.24 -17.59 -19.80
N LEU A 35 5.00 -17.12 -19.75
CA LEU A 35 4.70 -15.76 -19.32
C LEU A 35 4.89 -15.61 -17.81
N LYS A 36 5.75 -14.68 -17.40
CA LYS A 36 5.94 -14.25 -16.02
C LYS A 36 4.91 -13.17 -15.65
N PRO A 37 4.62 -12.95 -14.35
CA PRO A 37 3.78 -11.84 -13.92
C PRO A 37 4.29 -10.51 -14.48
N LEU A 38 3.37 -9.71 -15.04
CA LEU A 38 3.65 -8.40 -15.66
C LEU A 38 4.58 -8.44 -16.90
N GLU A 39 4.83 -9.61 -17.48
CA GLU A 39 5.60 -9.71 -18.73
C GLU A 39 4.80 -9.19 -19.92
N LYS A 40 5.50 -8.57 -20.89
CA LYS A 40 4.89 -8.16 -22.15
C LYS A 40 4.58 -9.39 -23.02
N THR A 41 3.50 -9.34 -23.79
CA THR A 41 3.20 -10.34 -24.83
C THR A 41 2.84 -9.66 -26.15
N GLN A 42 2.98 -10.39 -27.26
CA GLN A 42 2.51 -9.94 -28.58
C GLN A 42 1.15 -10.56 -28.96
N PHE A 43 0.64 -11.49 -28.14
CA PHE A 43 -0.61 -12.20 -28.43
C PHE A 43 -1.85 -11.31 -28.28
N PHE A 44 -1.86 -10.40 -27.31
CA PHE A 44 -2.98 -9.47 -27.07
C PHE A 44 -2.66 -8.07 -27.60
N PRO A 45 -3.66 -7.33 -28.16
CA PRO A 45 -3.44 -5.99 -28.73
C PRO A 45 -2.87 -4.95 -27.76
N ASP A 46 -3.17 -5.09 -26.46
CA ASP A 46 -2.70 -4.19 -25.40
C ASP A 46 -1.30 -4.57 -24.86
N GLY A 47 -0.70 -5.64 -25.38
CA GLY A 47 0.63 -6.10 -25.02
C GLY A 47 0.74 -6.69 -23.61
N ARG A 48 -0.36 -6.86 -22.87
CA ARG A 48 -0.36 -7.30 -21.47
C ARG A 48 -0.53 -8.81 -21.37
N SER A 49 0.37 -9.50 -20.66
CA SER A 49 0.15 -10.90 -20.26
C SER A 49 -0.95 -11.04 -19.21
N GLN A 50 -1.11 -10.04 -18.34
CA GLN A 50 -2.13 -10.01 -17.30
C GLN A 50 -3.47 -9.58 -17.88
N ARG A 51 -4.44 -10.49 -17.89
CA ARG A 51 -5.81 -10.22 -18.33
C ARG A 51 -6.67 -9.80 -17.14
N PRO A 52 -7.54 -8.79 -17.30
CA PRO A 52 -8.55 -8.51 -16.28
C PRO A 52 -9.45 -9.73 -16.10
N PHE A 53 -9.96 -9.91 -14.88
CA PHE A 53 -11.02 -10.89 -14.64
C PHE A 53 -12.28 -10.50 -15.42
N VAL A 54 -13.07 -11.49 -15.80
CA VAL A 54 -14.42 -11.23 -16.34
C VAL A 54 -15.28 -10.69 -15.20
N ASP A 55 -16.09 -9.68 -15.48
CA ASP A 55 -16.97 -9.08 -14.48
C ASP A 55 -17.89 -10.13 -13.85
N GLY A 56 -18.10 -10.02 -12.53
CA GLY A 56 -18.85 -11.01 -11.76
C GLY A 56 -18.06 -12.27 -11.37
N THR A 57 -16.78 -12.39 -11.74
CA THR A 57 -15.96 -13.54 -11.29
C THR A 57 -15.74 -13.48 -9.77
N VAL A 58 -16.10 -14.57 -9.08
CA VAL A 58 -15.93 -14.71 -7.63
C VAL A 58 -14.78 -15.68 -7.32
N PRO A 59 -13.70 -15.23 -6.66
CA PRO A 59 -12.55 -16.08 -6.35
C PRO A 59 -12.84 -17.04 -5.19
N ARG A 60 -12.44 -18.32 -5.34
CA ARG A 60 -12.52 -19.30 -4.23
C ARG A 60 -11.56 -18.89 -3.09
N GLY A 61 -12.08 -18.89 -1.86
CA GLY A 61 -11.30 -18.58 -0.64
C GLY A 61 -11.08 -17.09 -0.35
N LEU A 62 -11.47 -16.19 -1.25
CA LEU A 62 -11.40 -14.73 -1.05
C LEU A 62 -12.77 -14.04 -1.14
N ALA A 63 -13.78 -14.76 -1.63
CA ALA A 63 -15.15 -14.26 -1.69
C ALA A 63 -15.71 -14.00 -0.28
N ALA A 64 -16.40 -12.86 -0.13
CA ALA A 64 -17.21 -12.60 1.05
C ALA A 64 -18.47 -13.49 0.99
N VAL A 65 -18.37 -14.67 1.58
CA VAL A 65 -19.44 -15.69 1.56
C VAL A 65 -20.37 -15.60 2.77
N ASP A 66 -19.96 -14.87 3.81
CA ASP A 66 -20.72 -14.65 5.04
C ASP A 66 -20.70 -13.18 5.46
N GLU A 67 -21.61 -12.82 6.38
CA GLU A 67 -21.77 -11.44 6.85
C GLU A 67 -20.51 -10.87 7.51
N ASN A 68 -19.73 -11.69 8.22
CA ASN A 68 -18.51 -11.23 8.88
C ASN A 68 -17.42 -10.90 7.86
N GLN A 69 -17.32 -11.68 6.77
CA GLN A 69 -16.42 -11.39 5.65
C GLN A 69 -16.89 -10.16 4.88
N VAL A 70 -18.20 -10.00 4.65
CA VAL A 70 -18.75 -8.78 4.04
C VAL A 70 -18.40 -7.56 4.89
N TYR A 71 -18.59 -7.66 6.21
CA TYR A 71 -18.26 -6.57 7.13
C TYR A 71 -16.76 -6.25 7.13
N LEU A 72 -15.90 -7.26 7.18
CA LEU A 72 -14.46 -7.09 7.11
C LEU A 72 -14.02 -6.41 5.81
N GLN A 73 -14.62 -6.76 4.68
CA GLN A 73 -14.23 -6.23 3.37
C GLN A 73 -14.79 -4.83 3.07
N THR A 74 -15.99 -4.53 3.53
CA THR A 74 -16.74 -3.33 3.11
C THR A 74 -17.02 -2.32 4.22
N GLY A 75 -16.91 -2.71 5.49
CA GLY A 75 -17.33 -1.87 6.61
C GLY A 75 -18.84 -1.85 6.86
N LYS A 76 -19.62 -2.70 6.17
CA LYS A 76 -21.09 -2.68 6.22
C LYS A 76 -21.69 -3.98 6.73
N VAL A 77 -22.76 -3.86 7.53
CA VAL A 77 -23.66 -4.93 7.94
C VAL A 77 -25.05 -4.58 7.40
N ASN A 78 -25.65 -5.44 6.59
CA ASN A 78 -26.95 -5.18 5.94
C ASN A 78 -27.00 -3.83 5.20
N GLY A 79 -25.89 -3.45 4.56
CA GLY A 79 -25.74 -2.18 3.82
C GLY A 79 -25.49 -0.95 4.70
N GLN A 80 -25.59 -1.07 6.02
CA GLN A 80 -25.34 0.02 6.97
C GLN A 80 -23.90 -0.01 7.46
N LEU A 81 -23.28 1.16 7.65
CA LEU A 81 -21.92 1.27 8.16
C LEU A 81 -21.86 0.82 9.63
N GLY A 82 -20.99 -0.13 9.94
CA GLY A 82 -20.74 -0.54 11.33
C GLY A 82 -19.66 0.32 11.99
N ASP A 83 -19.67 0.34 13.32
CA ASP A 83 -18.71 1.13 14.13
C ASP A 83 -17.84 0.27 15.05
N THR A 84 -17.89 -1.05 14.91
CA THR A 84 -17.15 -1.97 15.77
C THR A 84 -15.99 -2.61 15.02
N MET A 85 -14.86 -2.81 15.72
CA MET A 85 -13.75 -3.56 15.13
C MET A 85 -14.15 -5.02 14.90
N PRO A 86 -13.89 -5.61 13.71
CA PRO A 86 -14.23 -7.00 13.43
C PRO A 86 -13.28 -8.02 14.06
N TYR A 87 -12.24 -7.56 14.77
CA TYR A 87 -11.26 -8.36 15.50
C TYR A 87 -10.66 -7.55 16.65
N PRO A 88 -9.98 -8.18 17.63
CA PRO A 88 -9.43 -7.47 18.80
C PRO A 88 -8.50 -6.33 18.40
N LEU A 89 -8.73 -5.15 18.97
CA LEU A 89 -7.85 -3.99 18.84
C LEU A 89 -6.69 -4.16 19.83
N THR A 90 -5.47 -4.34 19.30
CA THR A 90 -4.25 -4.45 20.11
C THR A 90 -3.25 -3.35 19.74
N ALA A 91 -2.22 -3.15 20.57
CA ALA A 91 -1.12 -2.23 20.26
C ALA A 91 -0.46 -2.55 18.91
N ASP A 92 -0.29 -3.83 18.58
CA ASP A 92 0.26 -4.27 17.28
C ASP A 92 -0.65 -3.88 16.11
N VAL A 93 -1.98 -3.99 16.28
CA VAL A 93 -2.94 -3.52 15.26
C VAL A 93 -2.82 -2.03 15.06
N LEU A 94 -2.67 -1.24 16.12
CA LEU A 94 -2.50 0.22 16.01
C LEU A 94 -1.16 0.59 15.34
N LYS A 95 -0.07 -0.07 15.73
CA LYS A 95 1.25 0.12 15.10
C LYS A 95 1.22 -0.23 13.62
N ARG A 96 0.53 -1.32 13.26
CA ARG A 96 0.28 -1.69 11.87
C ARG A 96 -0.57 -0.65 11.14
N GLY A 97 -1.60 -0.13 11.78
CA GLY A 97 -2.44 0.94 11.26
C GLY A 97 -1.65 2.20 10.95
N GLN A 98 -0.78 2.62 11.88
CA GLN A 98 0.16 3.72 11.70
C GLN A 98 1.07 3.47 10.49
N GLU A 99 1.78 2.34 10.46
CA GLU A 99 2.69 1.98 9.36
C GLU A 99 1.99 2.10 8.00
N ARG A 100 0.78 1.55 7.90
CA ARG A 100 0.00 1.54 6.66
C ARG A 100 -0.54 2.91 6.30
N PHE A 101 -0.98 3.70 7.28
CA PHE A 101 -1.38 5.09 7.06
C PHE A 101 -0.21 5.94 6.56
N GLU A 102 0.97 5.78 7.16
CA GLU A 102 2.19 6.48 6.75
C GLU A 102 2.57 6.18 5.31
N ILE A 103 2.45 4.91 4.88
CA ILE A 103 2.78 4.48 3.51
C ILE A 103 1.75 5.00 2.49
N TYR A 104 0.45 4.84 2.74
CA TYR A 104 -0.58 5.00 1.71
C TYR A 104 -1.37 6.31 1.79
N CYS A 105 -1.50 6.89 2.99
CA CYS A 105 -2.46 7.96 3.26
C CYS A 105 -1.78 9.33 3.42
N THR A 106 -0.61 9.39 4.06
CA THR A 106 0.08 10.66 4.35
C THR A 106 0.43 11.54 3.13
N PRO A 107 0.69 10.99 1.92
CA PRO A 107 0.94 11.86 0.76
C PRO A 107 -0.20 12.85 0.49
N CYS A 108 -1.44 12.48 0.83
CA CYS A 108 -2.64 13.31 0.68
C CYS A 108 -3.13 13.88 2.02
N HIS A 109 -3.20 13.05 3.05
CA HIS A 109 -3.84 13.37 4.33
C HIS A 109 -2.92 13.96 5.38
N ASP A 110 -1.61 14.07 5.10
CA ASP A 110 -0.53 14.38 6.04
C ASP A 110 -0.46 13.43 7.25
N ARG A 111 0.57 13.59 8.10
CA ARG A 111 0.81 12.73 9.27
C ARG A 111 -0.15 12.99 10.42
N LEU A 112 -0.71 14.20 10.49
CA LEU A 112 -1.64 14.63 11.53
C LEU A 112 -3.11 14.44 11.12
N GLY A 113 -3.37 14.10 9.85
CA GLY A 113 -4.72 13.92 9.35
C GLY A 113 -5.42 15.23 8.95
N ASN A 114 -4.69 16.32 8.73
CA ASN A 114 -5.25 17.64 8.43
C ASN A 114 -5.56 17.86 6.93
N GLY A 115 -5.23 16.88 6.07
CA GLY A 115 -5.45 16.97 4.62
C GLY A 115 -4.41 17.82 3.88
N GLN A 116 -3.27 18.13 4.50
CA GLN A 116 -2.23 19.03 3.96
C GLN A 116 -1.01 18.26 3.42
N GLY A 117 -1.23 17.03 2.92
CA GLY A 117 -0.16 16.18 2.42
C GLY A 117 0.62 16.83 1.26
N MET A 118 1.83 16.33 1.00
CA MET A 118 2.76 16.90 0.01
C MET A 118 2.17 17.06 -1.39
N ILE A 119 1.23 16.20 -1.81
CA ILE A 119 0.63 16.33 -3.14
C ILE A 119 -0.43 17.44 -3.20
N VAL A 120 -1.08 17.76 -2.09
CA VAL A 120 -2.05 18.86 -1.99
C VAL A 120 -1.34 20.20 -2.17
N GLN A 121 -0.13 20.33 -1.60
CA GLN A 121 0.74 21.49 -1.80
C GLN A 121 1.18 21.65 -3.28
N ARG A 122 0.98 20.62 -4.11
CA ARG A 122 1.30 20.61 -5.55
C ARG A 122 0.06 20.73 -6.44
N GLY A 123 -1.09 21.10 -5.87
CA GLY A 123 -2.30 21.45 -6.62
C GLY A 123 -3.37 20.36 -6.70
N LEU A 124 -3.20 19.21 -6.04
CA LEU A 124 -4.28 18.23 -5.91
C LEU A 124 -5.33 18.70 -4.90
N ALA A 125 -6.59 18.30 -5.12
CA ALA A 125 -7.70 18.65 -4.25
C ALA A 125 -7.43 18.24 -2.79
N ARG A 126 -7.63 19.18 -1.87
CA ARG A 126 -7.42 18.97 -0.44
C ARG A 126 -8.46 17.99 0.12
N PRO A 127 -8.07 16.84 0.70
CA PRO A 127 -8.99 15.99 1.43
C PRO A 127 -9.53 16.69 2.68
N PRO A 128 -10.73 16.35 3.17
CA PRO A 128 -11.21 16.88 4.44
C PRO A 128 -10.26 16.47 5.57
N SER A 129 -10.08 17.38 6.55
CA SER A 129 -9.39 17.04 7.79
C SER A 129 -10.19 15.98 8.55
N TYR A 130 -9.51 14.98 9.12
CA TYR A 130 -10.16 13.97 9.96
C TYR A 130 -10.71 14.55 11.27
N HIS A 131 -10.32 15.78 11.63
CA HIS A 131 -10.71 16.44 12.88
C HIS A 131 -12.03 17.21 12.80
N ILE A 132 -12.73 17.18 11.67
CA ILE A 132 -14.08 17.77 11.61
C ILE A 132 -15.10 16.87 12.31
N ASP A 133 -16.09 17.46 12.97
CA ASP A 133 -17.07 16.71 13.78
C ASP A 133 -17.78 15.62 13.00
N ARG A 134 -18.14 15.89 11.75
CA ARG A 134 -18.74 14.90 10.84
C ARG A 134 -17.91 13.63 10.72
N LEU A 135 -16.57 13.73 10.67
CA LEU A 135 -15.69 12.56 10.55
C LEU A 135 -15.31 11.96 11.90
N ARG A 136 -15.32 12.74 12.98
CA ARG A 136 -15.20 12.20 14.34
C ARG A 136 -16.40 11.31 14.69
N GLN A 137 -17.60 11.71 14.27
CA GLN A 137 -18.85 10.99 14.51
C GLN A 137 -19.17 9.91 13.45
N ALA A 138 -18.48 9.91 12.31
CA ALA A 138 -18.70 8.90 11.28
C ALA A 138 -18.26 7.51 11.77
N PRO A 139 -19.00 6.41 11.53
CA PRO A 139 -18.60 5.06 11.97
C PRO A 139 -17.25 4.60 11.42
N LEU A 140 -16.54 3.69 12.09
CA LEU A 140 -15.29 3.09 11.59
C LEU A 140 -15.45 2.52 10.18
N GLY A 141 -16.58 1.87 9.91
CA GLY A 141 -16.93 1.33 8.60
C GLY A 141 -16.94 2.38 7.49
N HIS A 142 -17.17 3.66 7.79
CA HIS A 142 -17.07 4.75 6.81
C HIS A 142 -15.68 4.82 6.19
N PHE A 143 -14.63 4.80 7.00
CA PHE A 143 -13.25 4.89 6.51
C PHE A 143 -12.86 3.66 5.71
N VAL A 144 -13.34 2.48 6.14
CA VAL A 144 -13.14 1.22 5.42
C VAL A 144 -13.82 1.26 4.05
N ASP A 145 -15.07 1.72 3.99
CA ASP A 145 -15.81 1.86 2.74
C ASP A 145 -15.14 2.85 1.78
N VAL A 146 -14.70 4.00 2.28
CA VAL A 146 -13.97 5.01 1.50
C VAL A 146 -12.65 4.45 0.96
N MET A 147 -11.88 3.73 1.77
CA MET A 147 -10.65 3.06 1.28
C MET A 147 -10.95 1.96 0.26
N THR A 148 -12.10 1.30 0.38
CA THR A 148 -12.48 0.17 -0.48
C THR A 148 -13.03 0.63 -1.83
N HIS A 149 -13.90 1.62 -1.85
CA HIS A 149 -14.63 2.04 -3.04
C HIS A 149 -14.17 3.40 -3.59
N GLY A 150 -13.37 4.15 -2.83
CA GLY A 150 -13.07 5.54 -3.13
C GLY A 150 -14.19 6.48 -2.67
N PHE A 151 -13.92 7.78 -2.69
CA PHE A 151 -14.91 8.81 -2.35
C PHE A 151 -14.50 10.17 -2.92
N GLY A 152 -15.39 10.78 -3.71
CA GLY A 152 -15.09 12.05 -4.39
C GLY A 152 -13.83 11.93 -5.26
N ALA A 153 -12.80 12.73 -4.96
CA ALA A 153 -11.52 12.70 -5.67
C ALA A 153 -10.57 11.57 -5.21
N MET A 154 -10.89 10.86 -4.11
CA MET A 154 -10.07 9.75 -3.62
C MET A 154 -10.39 8.47 -4.38
N TYR A 155 -9.40 7.93 -5.08
CA TYR A 155 -9.50 6.61 -5.75
C TYR A 155 -9.63 5.47 -4.72
N SER A 156 -10.14 4.33 -5.17
CA SER A 156 -10.10 3.09 -4.40
C SER A 156 -8.66 2.66 -4.09
N TYR A 157 -8.43 2.22 -2.85
CA TYR A 157 -7.20 1.58 -2.39
C TYR A 157 -7.37 0.06 -2.23
N ALA A 158 -8.47 -0.53 -2.71
CA ALA A 158 -8.80 -1.91 -2.40
C ALA A 158 -7.74 -2.92 -2.88
N TYR A 159 -7.10 -2.64 -4.01
CA TYR A 159 -6.03 -3.49 -4.56
C TYR A 159 -4.69 -3.31 -3.83
N ARG A 160 -4.48 -2.20 -3.11
CA ARG A 160 -3.20 -1.84 -2.47
C ARG A 160 -3.20 -2.14 -0.98
N VAL A 161 -4.34 -1.99 -0.32
CA VAL A 161 -4.50 -2.16 1.13
C VAL A 161 -5.45 -3.33 1.39
N PRO A 162 -4.98 -4.43 1.99
CA PRO A 162 -5.84 -5.57 2.36
C PRO A 162 -6.93 -5.18 3.37
N PRO A 163 -8.06 -5.91 3.43
CA PRO A 163 -9.17 -5.58 4.33
C PRO A 163 -8.78 -5.36 5.80
N ARG A 164 -7.97 -6.25 6.40
CA ARG A 164 -7.50 -6.08 7.79
C ARG A 164 -6.66 -4.82 7.96
N ASP A 165 -5.80 -4.49 6.99
CA ASP A 165 -4.99 -3.27 7.07
C ASP A 165 -5.87 -2.01 6.96
N ARG A 166 -7.00 -2.05 6.22
CA ARG A 166 -7.96 -0.93 6.18
C ARG A 166 -8.59 -0.67 7.54
N TRP A 167 -8.98 -1.72 8.27
CA TRP A 167 -9.50 -1.59 9.64
C TRP A 167 -8.44 -1.08 10.62
N ALA A 168 -7.20 -1.55 10.50
CA ALA A 168 -6.08 -1.02 11.29
C ALA A 168 -5.85 0.48 11.02
N ILE A 169 -5.90 0.92 9.76
CA ILE A 169 -5.84 2.34 9.40
C ILE A 169 -7.03 3.11 9.99
N ALA A 170 -8.25 2.59 9.89
CA ALA A 170 -9.44 3.23 10.45
C ALA A 170 -9.32 3.43 11.98
N ALA A 171 -8.79 2.44 12.69
CA ALA A 171 -8.47 2.56 14.11
C ALA A 171 -7.38 3.60 14.38
N TYR A 172 -6.33 3.66 13.54
CA TYR A 172 -5.30 4.70 13.67
C TYR A 172 -5.83 6.12 13.39
N ILE A 173 -6.80 6.28 12.48
CA ILE A 173 -7.48 7.56 12.27
C ILE A 173 -8.18 8.02 13.57
N ARG A 174 -8.74 7.11 14.38
CA ARG A 174 -9.27 7.46 15.71
C ARG A 174 -8.19 7.95 16.66
N VAL A 175 -7.01 7.35 16.64
CA VAL A 175 -5.87 7.82 17.43
C VAL A 175 -5.49 9.25 17.03
N LEU A 176 -5.46 9.56 15.73
CA LEU A 176 -5.21 10.93 15.26
C LEU A 176 -6.30 11.90 15.74
N GLN A 177 -7.58 11.50 15.64
CA GLN A 177 -8.70 12.33 16.10
C GLN A 177 -8.63 12.62 17.60
N LEU A 178 -8.23 11.64 18.40
CA LEU A 178 -8.00 11.81 19.84
C LEU A 178 -6.80 12.70 20.12
N SER A 179 -5.66 12.49 19.44
CA SER A 179 -4.44 13.27 19.70
C SER A 179 -4.58 14.77 19.46
N GLN A 180 -5.50 15.19 18.57
CA GLN A 180 -5.80 16.59 18.30
C GLN A 180 -7.08 17.09 19.00
N GLY A 181 -7.79 16.21 19.70
CA GLY A 181 -9.08 16.51 20.36
C GLY A 181 -9.08 16.31 21.87
N THR A 182 -8.01 15.74 22.44
CA THR A 182 -7.83 15.54 23.88
C THR A 182 -7.46 16.85 24.57
N THR A 183 -8.13 17.12 25.68
CA THR A 183 -7.76 18.17 26.64
C THR A 183 -6.97 17.56 27.80
N VAL A 184 -6.27 18.39 28.57
CA VAL A 184 -5.54 17.95 29.78
C VAL A 184 -6.47 17.20 30.75
N ALA A 185 -7.76 17.56 30.78
CA ALA A 185 -8.76 16.92 31.63
C ALA A 185 -9.09 15.47 31.23
N ASP A 186 -8.78 15.05 30.00
CA ASP A 186 -9.03 13.69 29.53
C ASP A 186 -7.84 12.75 29.77
N VAL A 187 -6.72 13.26 30.30
CA VAL A 187 -5.52 12.49 30.62
C VAL A 187 -5.68 11.88 32.02
N PRO A 188 -5.51 10.56 32.20
CA PRO A 188 -5.54 9.95 33.53
C PRO A 188 -4.50 10.58 34.46
N GLU A 189 -4.86 10.78 35.73
CA GLU A 189 -4.03 11.42 36.77
C GLU A 189 -2.59 10.86 36.82
N GLN A 190 -2.44 9.55 36.63
CA GLN A 190 -1.16 8.84 36.66
C GLN A 190 -0.23 9.18 35.48
N GLU A 191 -0.78 9.64 34.36
CA GLU A 191 -0.01 10.10 33.20
C GLU A 191 0.23 11.62 33.25
N LEU A 192 -0.61 12.38 33.95
CA LEU A 192 -0.39 13.83 34.19
C LEU A 192 0.92 14.09 34.93
N GLN A 193 1.22 13.29 35.97
CA GLN A 193 2.47 13.41 36.74
C GLN A 193 3.72 13.25 35.87
N LYS A 194 3.67 12.37 34.85
CA LYS A 194 4.79 12.18 33.92
C LYS A 194 4.95 13.32 32.93
N LEU A 195 3.89 14.08 32.65
CA LEU A 195 3.96 15.26 31.78
C LEU A 195 4.59 16.44 32.52
N GLU A 196 4.28 16.61 33.81
CA GLU A 196 4.91 17.62 34.67
C GLU A 196 6.43 17.38 34.81
N GLU A 197 6.86 16.11 34.93
CA GLU A 197 8.28 15.73 34.95
C GLU A 197 9.03 15.96 33.61
N ILE A 198 8.31 16.11 32.49
CA ILE A 198 8.91 16.39 31.17
C ILE A 198 9.01 17.90 30.90
N GLU A 199 8.22 18.71 31.60
CA GLU A 199 8.23 20.17 31.49
C GLU A 199 9.29 20.84 32.40
N GLU A 200 9.83 20.13 33.40
CA GLU A 200 11.03 20.53 34.18
C GLU A 200 12.35 20.16 33.48
#